data_AF-A0A7C2XE89-F1
#
_entry.id   AF-A0A7C2XE89-F1
#
_cell.length_a   1.000
_cell.length_b   1.000
_cell.length_c   1.000
_cell.angle_alpha   90.00
_cell.angle_beta   90.00
_cell.angle_gamma   90.00
#
_symmetry.space_group_name_H-M   'P 1'
#
loop_
_entity.id
_entity.type
_entity.pdbx_description
1 polymer ?
#
loop_
_entity_poly.entity_id
_entity_poly.type
_entity_poly.pdbx_seq_one_letter_code
_entity_poly.pdbx_strand_id
1 'polypeptide(L)' 'MVRCLEKDFYHLLHYYAFPPELWKKIRTTNVLERTFWEYRRRTRPTQVFPNPESAKRIYYGVTDYLNQNWKERPR' A
#
# COMPACT_ATOMS: atom_id res chain seq x y z
N MET A 1 -18.80 -17.94 -14.18
CA MET A 1 -17.62 -17.10 -13.93
C MET A 1 -17.98 -16.00 -12.94
N VAL A 2 -17.01 -15.49 -12.18
CA VAL A 2 -17.24 -14.43 -11.18
C VAL A 2 -17.37 -13.08 -11.91
N ARG A 3 -18.56 -12.47 -11.89
CA ARG A 3 -18.89 -11.19 -12.58
C ARG A 3 -17.88 -10.05 -12.36
N CYS A 4 -17.22 -10.00 -11.20
CA CYS A 4 -16.23 -8.97 -10.89
C CYS A 4 -14.98 -9.07 -11.78
N LEU A 5 -14.57 -10.29 -12.15
CA LEU A 5 -13.38 -10.50 -12.99
C LEU A 5 -13.62 -10.03 -14.42
N GLU A 6 -14.84 -10.23 -14.96
CA GLU A 6 -15.21 -9.78 -16.30
C GLU A 6 -15.24 -8.24 -16.37
N LYS A 7 -15.76 -7.59 -15.31
CA LYS A 7 -15.83 -6.12 -15.22
C LYS A 7 -14.45 -5.48 -15.14
N ASP A 8 -13.56 -6.03 -14.31
CA ASP A 8 -12.26 -5.42 -14.02
C ASP A 8 -11.13 -5.95 -14.94
N PHE A 9 -11.45 -6.81 -15.91
CA PHE A 9 -10.50 -7.47 -16.80
C PHE A 9 -9.54 -6.48 -17.48
N TYR A 10 -10.07 -5.37 -17.99
CA TYR A 10 -9.29 -4.31 -18.63
C TYR A 10 -8.25 -3.70 -17.66
N HIS A 11 -8.64 -3.45 -16.41
CA HIS A 11 -7.76 -2.90 -15.39
C HIS A 11 -6.70 -3.92 -14.95
N LEU A 12 -7.08 -5.20 -14.86
CA LEU A 12 -6.18 -6.28 -14.47
C LEU A 12 -5.08 -6.55 -15.50
N LEU A 13 -5.31 -6.27 -16.79
CA LEU A 13 -4.30 -6.46 -17.85
C LEU A 13 -3.44 -5.23 -18.13
N HIS A 14 -3.76 -4.08 -17.54
CA HIS A 14 -3.07 -2.82 -17.85
C HIS A 14 -1.56 -2.87 -17.56
N TYR A 15 -1.11 -3.73 -16.64
CA TYR A 15 0.31 -3.87 -16.32
C TYR A 15 1.16 -4.46 -17.46
N TYR A 16 0.55 -5.13 -18.45
CA TYR A 16 1.27 -5.66 -19.62
C TYR A 16 1.83 -4.56 -20.53
N ALA A 17 1.34 -3.32 -20.41
CA ALA A 17 1.89 -2.17 -21.14
C ALA A 17 3.27 -1.72 -20.63
N PHE A 18 3.72 -2.22 -19.47
CA PHE A 18 5.00 -1.87 -18.87
C PHE A 18 6.08 -2.92 -19.20
N PRO A 19 7.37 -2.62 -19.00
CA PRO A 19 8.45 -3.59 -19.16
C PRO A 19 8.22 -4.88 -18.33
N PRO A 20 8.55 -6.08 -18.87
CA PRO A 20 8.35 -7.35 -18.18
C PRO A 20 8.99 -7.45 -16.79
N GLU A 21 10.11 -6.76 -16.58
CA GLU A 21 10.82 -6.67 -15.31
C GLU A 21 9.96 -6.08 -14.19
N LEU A 22 9.03 -5.18 -14.53
CA LEU A 22 8.15 -4.51 -13.58
C LEU A 22 6.84 -5.26 -13.32
N TRP A 23 6.47 -6.23 -14.14
CA TRP A 23 5.18 -6.92 -14.04
C TRP A 23 4.95 -7.53 -12.66
N LYS A 24 5.98 -8.15 -12.06
CA LYS A 24 5.87 -8.75 -10.73
C LYS A 24 5.59 -7.70 -9.64
N LYS A 25 6.17 -6.50 -9.78
CA LYS A 25 5.96 -5.38 -8.85
C LYS A 25 4.59 -4.74 -9.04
N ILE A 26 4.16 -4.51 -10.29
CA ILE A 26 2.90 -3.82 -10.60
C ILE A 26 1.69 -4.72 -10.36
N ARG A 27 1.78 -6.02 -10.69
CA ARG A 27 0.68 -6.98 -10.54
C ARG A 27 0.29 -7.23 -9.08
N THR A 28 1.21 -7.02 -8.13
CA THR A 28 0.97 -7.35 -6.72
C THR A 28 0.87 -6.11 -5.85
N THR A 29 -0.14 -6.09 -4.97
CA THR A 29 -0.35 -5.04 -3.97
C THR A 29 0.45 -5.26 -2.69
N ASN A 30 1.37 -6.24 -2.66
CA ASN A 30 2.11 -6.67 -1.47
C ASN A 30 2.79 -5.52 -0.70
N VAL A 31 3.42 -4.58 -1.41
CA VAL A 31 4.10 -3.43 -0.80
C VAL A 31 3.08 -2.49 -0.14
N LEU A 32 1.96 -2.25 -0.83
CA LEU A 32 0.87 -1.40 -0.35
C LEU A 32 0.16 -2.03 0.85
N GLU A 33 -0.14 -3.32 0.79
CA GLU A 33 -0.76 -4.07 1.89
C GLU A 33 0.12 -4.09 3.13
N ARG A 34 1.43 -4.33 2.97
CA ARG A 34 2.40 -4.28 4.07
C ARG A 34 2.41 -2.89 4.72
N THR A 35 2.37 -1.84 3.90
CA THR A 35 2.35 -0.45 4.36
C THR A 35 1.06 -0.15 5.14
N PHE A 36 -0.10 -0.53 4.63
CA PHE A 36 -1.37 -0.41 5.35
C PHE A 36 -1.44 -1.24 6.62
N TRP A 37 -0.78 -2.39 6.65
CA TRP A 37 -0.67 -3.20 7.85
C TRP A 37 0.11 -2.47 8.95
N GLU A 38 1.24 -1.82 8.62
CA GLU A 38 1.99 -1.01 9.59
C GLU A 38 1.17 0.17 10.13
N TYR A 39 0.42 0.86 9.27
CA TYR A 39 -0.53 1.89 9.71
C TYR A 39 -1.54 1.32 10.69
N ARG A 40 -2.26 0.25 10.31
CA ARG A 40 -3.26 -0.38 11.16
C ARG A 40 -2.67 -0.87 12.47
N ARG A 41 -1.47 -1.43 12.47
CA ARG A 41 -0.79 -1.89 13.69
C ARG A 41 -0.60 -0.76 14.69
N ARG A 42 -0.23 0.44 14.23
CA ARG A 42 0.03 1.61 15.10
C ARG A 42 -1.23 2.36 15.49
N THR A 43 -2.29 2.29 14.69
CA THR A 43 -3.59 2.88 15.04
C THR A 43 -4.48 1.94 15.84
N ARG A 44 -4.27 0.61 15.80
CA ARG A 44 -5.10 -0.37 16.52
C ARG A 44 -5.23 -0.14 18.04
N PRO A 45 -4.18 0.28 18.76
CA PRO A 45 -4.32 0.64 20.18
C PRO A 45 -5.16 1.91 20.41
N THR A 46 -5.17 2.82 19.44
CA THR A 46 -5.90 4.08 19.49
C THR A 46 -7.24 3.92 18.76
N GLN A 47 -8.26 3.40 19.47
CA GLN A 47 -9.58 3.13 18.86
C GLN A 47 -10.30 4.40 18.38
N VAL A 48 -10.06 5.54 19.02
CA VAL A 48 -10.65 6.84 18.65
C VAL A 48 -9.57 7.91 18.71
N PHE A 49 -9.44 8.68 17.63
CA PHE A 49 -8.55 9.84 17.60
C PHE A 49 -9.30 11.08 18.10
N PRO A 50 -8.73 11.87 19.03
CA PRO A 50 -9.38 13.08 19.54
C PRO A 50 -9.44 14.20 18.49
N ASN A 51 -8.55 14.19 17.50
CA ASN A 51 -8.53 15.12 16.39
C ASN A 51 -7.91 14.48 15.14
N PRO A 52 -8.25 14.96 13.93
CA PRO A 52 -7.69 14.43 12.68
C PRO A 52 -6.17 14.67 12.57
N GLU A 53 -5.63 15.70 13.22
CA GLU A 53 -4.20 15.99 13.22
C GLU A 53 -3.36 14.92 13.93
N SER A 54 -3.89 14.29 14.97
CA SER A 54 -3.25 13.18 15.68
C SER A 54 -3.11 11.95 14.79
N ALA A 55 -4.14 11.67 13.99
CA ALA A 55 -4.09 10.60 13.00
C ALA A 55 -3.07 10.92 11.88
N LYS A 56 -3.03 12.17 11.41
CA LYS A 56 -2.03 12.61 10.42
C LYS A 56 -0.60 12.47 10.93
N ARG A 57 -0.32 12.76 12.21
CA ARG A 57 1.02 12.58 12.80
C ARG A 57 1.49 11.13 12.73
N ILE A 58 0.61 10.18 13.06
CA ILE A 58 0.91 8.75 12.92
C ILE A 58 1.14 8.41 11.45
N TYR A 59 0.32 8.96 10.56
CA TYR A 59 0.44 8.73 9.13
C TYR A 59 1.81 9.18 8.59
N TYR A 60 2.20 10.42 8.88
CA TYR A 60 3.50 10.96 8.48
C TYR A 60 4.66 10.19 9.11
N GLY A 61 4.59 9.85 10.39
CA GLY A 61 5.65 9.11 11.08
C GLY A 61 5.89 7.71 10.49
N VAL A 62 4.84 7.01 10.08
CA VAL A 62 4.98 5.71 9.39
C VAL A 62 5.50 5.90 7.97
N THR A 63 5.02 6.92 7.24
CA THR A 63 5.52 7.23 5.88
C THR A 63 7.03 7.48 5.91
N ASP A 64 7.48 8.34 6.83
CA ASP A 64 8.89 8.70 6.96
C ASP A 64 9.75 7.49 7.36
N TYR A 65 9.29 6.70 8.34
CA TYR A 65 9.95 5.45 8.72
C TYR A 65 10.08 4.46 7.55
N LEU A 66 9.02 4.27 6.77
CA LEU A 66 9.06 3.37 5.60
C LEU A 66 10.00 3.92 4.53
N ASN A 67 9.99 5.22 4.29
CA ASN A 67 10.86 5.86 3.31
C ASN A 67 12.34 5.70 3.69
N GLN A 68 12.70 5.89 4.97
CA GLN A 68 14.05 5.63 5.47
C GLN A 68 14.46 4.17 5.28
N ASN A 69 13.60 3.21 5.66
CA ASN A 69 13.88 1.79 5.47
C ASN A 69 14.06 1.39 3.99
N TRP A 70 13.29 2.00 3.08
CA TRP A 70 13.40 1.73 1.64
C TRP A 70 14.67 2.33 1.03
N LYS A 71 15.16 3.45 1.57
CA LYS A 71 16.48 4.00 1.18
C LYS A 71 17.62 3.09 1.59
N GLU A 72 17.56 2.53 2.80
CA GLU A 72 18.59 1.61 3.31
C GLU A 72 18.53 0.22 2.63
N ARG A 73 17.32 -0.22 2.24
CA ARG A 73 17.09 -1.52 1.61
C ARG A 73 16.07 -1.39 0.46
N PRO A 74 16.53 -1.06 -0.76
CA PRO A 74 15.65 -0.92 -1.91
C PRO A 74 14.97 -2.27 -2.22
N ARG A 75 13.64 -2.25 -2.42
CA ARG A 75 12.79 -3.41 -2.74
C ARG A 75 12.43 -3.48 -4.22
#